data_AF-A0A6I3T540-F1
#
_entry.id   AF-A0A6I3T540-F1
#
_cell.length_a   1.000
_cell.length_b   1.000
_cell.length_c   1.000
_cell.angle_alpha   90.00
_cell.angle_beta   90.00
_cell.angle_gamma   90.00
#
_symmetry.space_group_name_H-M   'P 1'
#
loop_
_entity.id
_entity.type
_entity.pdbx_description
1 polymer ?
#
loop_
_entity_poly.entity_id
_entity_poly.type
_entity_poly.pdbx_seq_one_letter_code
_entity_poly.pdbx_strand_id
1 'polypeptide(L)'
;LRNAVANAARGQALRAVPDREATSIAIGATLRSAALRQPAGGDGIPHGTLQVTRADLHRPVRVGTNANLILFVVDASGSMAAQRRMEALKGAVLDLLTDAYQRRDEVAVVAFRGEGAELLLAPTRSVERAEAALRELPTGGRTP
;
A
#
# COMPACT_ATOMS: atom_id res chain seq x y z
N LEU A 1 -5.05 -8.44 -7.89
CA LEU A 1 -5.18 -7.15 -8.61
C LEU A 1 -4.16 -6.18 -8.03
N ARG A 2 -3.17 -5.71 -8.80
CA ARG A 2 -2.20 -4.70 -8.35
C ARG A 2 -2.82 -3.32 -8.53
N ASN A 3 -3.23 -2.67 -7.44
CA ASN A 3 -3.61 -1.25 -7.47
C ASN A 3 -2.34 -0.40 -7.53
N ALA A 4 -1.79 -0.27 -8.74
CA ALA A 4 -0.69 0.63 -9.03
C ALA A 4 -1.21 2.06 -9.04
N VAL A 5 -0.64 2.90 -8.17
CA VAL A 5 -0.96 4.34 -8.15
C VAL A 5 0.18 5.08 -8.83
N ALA A 6 -0.15 5.77 -9.92
CA ALA A 6 0.77 6.69 -10.58
C ALA A 6 1.00 7.93 -9.71
N ASN A 7 2.22 8.47 -9.73
CA ASN A 7 2.65 9.61 -8.92
C ASN A 7 2.60 9.36 -7.40
N ALA A 8 2.84 8.13 -6.95
CA ALA A 8 2.96 7.86 -5.53
C ALA A 8 4.15 8.61 -4.90
N ALA A 9 4.00 9.06 -3.65
CA ALA A 9 5.08 9.74 -2.92
C ALA A 9 6.32 8.85 -2.73
N ARG A 10 6.12 7.53 -2.65
CA ARG A 10 7.16 6.50 -2.56
C ARG A 10 6.83 5.34 -3.50
N GLY A 11 7.85 4.61 -3.93
CA GLY A 11 7.70 3.48 -4.86
C GLY A 11 8.80 3.43 -5.91
N GLN A 12 8.66 2.50 -6.85
CA GLN A 12 9.61 2.35 -7.94
C GLN A 12 9.51 3.55 -8.89
N ALA A 13 10.64 4.20 -9.18
CA ALA A 13 10.69 5.25 -10.19
C ALA A 13 10.59 4.59 -11.58
N LEU A 14 9.54 4.91 -12.33
CA LEU A 14 9.36 4.38 -13.69
C LEU A 14 10.00 5.29 -14.74
N ARG A 15 9.87 6.60 -14.55
CA ARG A 15 10.38 7.62 -15.45
C ARG A 15 10.62 8.92 -14.71
N ALA A 16 11.29 9.85 -15.35
CA ALA A 16 11.45 11.21 -14.87
C ALA A 16 10.72 12.18 -15.82
N VAL A 17 10.15 13.26 -15.28
CA VAL A 17 9.48 14.30 -16.07
C VAL A 17 10.01 15.68 -15.69
N PRO A 18 10.12 16.62 -16.63
CA PRO A 18 10.47 18.00 -16.31
C PRO A 18 9.49 18.59 -15.30
N ASP A 19 10.01 19.23 -14.24
CA ASP A 19 9.22 19.86 -13.19
C ASP A 19 10.07 20.92 -12.47
N ARG A 20 9.79 22.20 -12.74
CA ARG A 20 10.58 23.33 -12.21
C ARG A 20 10.40 23.57 -10.72
N GLU A 21 9.37 22.97 -10.13
CA GLU A 21 9.01 23.08 -8.71
C GLU A 21 9.14 21.72 -8.01
N ALA A 22 9.93 20.81 -8.60
CA ALA A 22 10.12 19.46 -8.11
C ALA A 22 10.58 19.44 -6.64
N THR A 23 9.71 18.91 -5.77
CA THR A 23 10.04 18.64 -4.35
C THR A 23 10.89 17.37 -4.18
N SER A 24 10.89 16.49 -5.18
CA SER A 24 11.76 15.31 -5.27
C SER A 24 12.47 15.31 -6.62
N ILE A 25 13.79 15.09 -6.62
CA ILE A 25 14.65 15.26 -7.79
C ILE A 25 15.07 13.89 -8.35
N ALA A 26 14.86 13.69 -9.66
CA ALA A 26 15.44 12.60 -10.43
C ALA A 26 16.87 13.02 -10.87
N ILE A 27 17.86 12.71 -10.03
CA ILE A 27 19.25 13.19 -10.17
C ILE A 27 19.79 12.92 -11.58
N GLY A 28 19.72 11.68 -12.07
CA GLY A 28 20.27 11.32 -13.38
C GLY A 28 19.64 12.07 -14.55
N ALA A 29 18.32 12.26 -14.55
CA ALA A 29 17.62 13.00 -15.59
C ALA A 29 17.90 14.51 -15.50
N THR A 30 17.98 15.03 -14.28
CA THR A 30 18.28 16.45 -14.03
C THR A 30 19.70 16.81 -14.46
N LEU A 31 20.69 16.00 -14.08
CA LEU A 31 22.08 16.21 -14.48
C LEU A 31 22.25 16.04 -15.99
N ARG A 32 21.58 15.06 -16.60
CA ARG A 32 21.56 14.89 -18.06
C ARG A 32 20.99 16.13 -18.77
N SER A 33 19.88 16.67 -18.28
CA SER A 33 19.27 17.90 -18.82
C SER A 33 20.23 19.08 -18.73
N ALA A 34 20.85 19.29 -17.57
CA ALA A 34 21.81 20.36 -17.37
C ALA A 34 23.03 20.22 -18.30
N ALA A 35 23.52 18.99 -18.50
CA ALA A 35 24.67 18.71 -19.36
C ALA A 35 24.35 18.91 -20.84
N LEU A 36 23.14 18.54 -21.29
CA LEU A 36 22.70 18.78 -22.67
C LEU A 36 22.50 20.27 -22.95
N ARG A 37 22.07 21.05 -21.96
CA ARG A 37 21.93 22.52 -22.08
C ARG A 37 23.27 23.25 -22.13
N GLN A 38 24.30 22.68 -21.50
CA GLN A 38 25.68 23.18 -21.51
C GLN A 38 26.59 22.15 -22.17
N PRO A 39 26.51 21.98 -23.51
CA PRO A 39 27.47 21.13 -24.20
C PRO A 39 28.88 21.63 -23.89
N ALA A 40 29.79 20.70 -23.61
CA ALA A 40 31.18 21.02 -23.27
C ALA A 40 31.77 21.93 -24.35
N GLY A 41 32.07 23.19 -23.98
CA GLY A 41 32.61 24.21 -24.90
C GLY A 41 31.69 25.39 -25.22
N GLY A 42 30.48 25.49 -24.66
CA GLY A 42 29.61 26.67 -24.81
C GLY A 42 29.94 27.82 -23.84
N ASP A 43 30.11 29.01 -24.42
CA ASP A 43 30.33 30.35 -23.85
C ASP A 43 30.35 30.50 -22.31
N GLY A 44 31.55 30.72 -21.76
CA GLY A 44 31.76 31.43 -20.50
C GLY A 44 31.76 30.62 -19.21
N ILE A 45 31.52 29.30 -19.25
CA ILE A 45 31.59 28.44 -18.05
C ILE A 45 32.97 27.78 -17.96
N PRO A 46 33.68 27.86 -16.81
CA PRO A 46 34.96 27.19 -16.63
C PRO A 46 34.84 25.70 -16.97
N HIS A 47 35.78 25.19 -17.79
CA HIS A 47 35.84 23.78 -18.15
C HIS A 47 35.65 22.89 -16.91
N GLY A 48 34.60 22.06 -16.92
CA GLY A 48 34.30 21.12 -15.84
C GLY A 48 33.23 21.55 -14.85
N THR A 49 32.63 22.74 -14.96
CA THR A 49 31.53 23.15 -14.06
C THR A 49 30.17 22.93 -14.70
N LEU A 50 29.33 22.09 -14.09
CA LEU A 50 27.94 21.86 -14.52
C LEU A 50 26.99 22.77 -13.71
N GLN A 51 26.37 23.76 -14.35
CA GLN A 51 25.36 24.57 -13.67
C GLN A 51 23.96 23.96 -13.79
N VAL A 52 23.35 23.56 -12.67
CA VAL A 52 21.96 23.08 -12.64
C VAL A 52 21.02 24.25 -12.33
N THR A 53 19.99 24.44 -13.15
CA THR A 53 18.96 25.46 -13.00
C THR A 53 17.59 24.83 -12.75
N ARG A 54 16.59 25.64 -12.35
CA ARG A 54 15.20 25.15 -12.23
C ARG A 54 14.67 24.54 -13.53
N ALA A 55 15.15 24.99 -14.69
CA ALA A 55 14.72 24.45 -15.98
C ALA A 55 15.20 23.01 -16.23
N ASP A 56 16.23 22.56 -15.51
CA ASP A 56 16.77 21.19 -15.65
C ASP A 56 16.12 20.21 -14.69
N LEU A 57 15.37 20.70 -13.70
CA LEU A 57 14.77 19.86 -12.68
C LEU A 57 13.80 18.86 -13.30
N HIS A 58 14.02 17.59 -12.96
CA HIS A 58 13.09 16.53 -13.28
C HIS A 58 12.60 15.88 -12.00
N ARG A 59 11.28 15.67 -11.91
CA ARG A 59 10.66 14.90 -10.85
C ARG A 59 10.57 13.42 -11.23
N PRO A 60 10.87 12.48 -10.32
CA PRO A 60 10.59 11.07 -10.55
C PRO A 60 9.07 10.82 -10.56
N VAL A 61 8.57 10.24 -11.64
CA VAL A 61 7.23 9.64 -11.64
C VAL A 61 7.38 8.23 -11.09
N ARG A 62 6.87 8.05 -9.87
CA ARG A 62 6.89 6.77 -9.18
C ARG A 62 5.56 6.07 -9.32
N VAL A 63 5.63 4.75 -9.43
CA VAL A 63 4.49 3.88 -9.18
C VAL A 63 4.67 3.27 -7.81
N GLY A 64 3.72 3.56 -6.93
CA GLY A 64 3.60 2.94 -5.62
C GLY A 64 2.51 1.88 -5.64
N THR A 65 2.58 0.98 -4.68
CA THR A 65 1.45 0.12 -4.33
C THR A 65 0.73 0.80 -3.16
N ASN A 66 -0.56 1.07 -3.31
CA ASN A 66 -1.39 1.32 -2.14
C ASN A 66 -1.68 -0.02 -1.47
N ALA A 67 -1.62 -0.05 -0.14
CA ALA A 67 -2.12 -1.18 0.62
C ALA A 67 -3.63 -1.25 0.43
N ASN A 68 -4.18 -2.41 0.02
CA ASN A 68 -5.62 -2.59 0.00
C ASN A 68 -6.08 -2.96 1.42
N LEU A 69 -7.26 -2.50 1.82
CA LEU A 69 -7.95 -3.02 2.99
C LEU A 69 -9.00 -4.04 2.52
N ILE A 70 -8.85 -5.28 2.98
CA ILE A 70 -9.83 -6.35 2.77
C ILE A 70 -10.69 -6.43 4.04
N LEU A 71 -11.93 -5.94 3.93
CA LEU A 71 -12.90 -5.98 5.03
C LEU A 71 -13.83 -7.18 4.88
N PHE A 72 -13.78 -8.08 5.85
CA PHE A 72 -14.78 -9.14 5.97
C PHE A 72 -15.93 -8.68 6.84
N VAL A 73 -17.14 -8.81 6.32
CA VAL A 73 -18.38 -8.51 7.05
C VAL A 73 -19.16 -9.81 7.19
N VAL A 74 -19.34 -10.27 8.43
CA VAL A 74 -19.97 -11.57 8.72
C VAL A 74 -21.26 -11.38 9.52
N ASP A 75 -22.31 -12.10 9.09
CA ASP A 75 -23.56 -12.17 9.84
C ASP A 75 -23.41 -13.18 11.00
N ALA A 76 -23.46 -12.65 12.22
CA ALA A 76 -23.40 -13.42 13.47
C ALA A 76 -24.79 -13.80 14.01
N SER A 77 -25.86 -13.67 13.21
CA SER A 77 -27.20 -14.12 13.56
C SER A 77 -27.33 -15.65 13.45
N GLY A 78 -27.70 -16.29 14.57
CA GLY A 78 -28.32 -17.63 14.71
C GLY A 78 -27.74 -18.89 14.00
N SER A 79 -27.64 -19.99 14.78
CA SER A 79 -27.54 -21.41 14.37
C SER A 79 -26.15 -21.99 14.00
N MET A 80 -26.08 -23.32 13.81
CA MET A 80 -24.92 -24.07 13.28
C MET A 80 -24.40 -23.50 11.96
N ALA A 81 -25.27 -22.89 11.16
CA ALA A 81 -24.87 -22.24 9.92
C ALA A 81 -24.00 -20.99 10.16
N ALA A 82 -24.23 -20.23 11.24
CA ALA A 82 -23.36 -19.14 11.63
C ALA A 82 -22.00 -19.67 12.13
N GLN A 83 -22.00 -20.78 12.88
CA GLN A 83 -20.77 -21.45 13.32
C GLN A 83 -19.90 -21.93 12.15
N ARG A 84 -20.48 -22.62 11.17
CA ARG A 84 -19.75 -23.05 9.95
C ARG A 84 -19.22 -21.86 9.14
N ARG A 85 -19.97 -20.75 9.08
CA ARG A 85 -19.51 -19.51 8.42
C ARG A 85 -18.35 -18.88 9.17
N MET A 86 -18.38 -18.86 10.50
CA MET A 86 -17.28 -18.36 11.33
C MET A 86 -16.02 -19.22 11.20
N GLU A 87 -16.16 -20.55 11.16
CA GLU A 87 -15.04 -21.46 10.89
C GLU A 87 -14.45 -21.24 9.50
N ALA A 88 -15.29 -21.14 8.47
CA ALA A 88 -14.87 -20.83 7.10
C ALA A 88 -14.20 -19.44 7.01
N LEU A 89 -14.72 -18.44 7.74
CA LEU A 89 -14.16 -17.11 7.83
C LEU A 89 -12.76 -17.14 8.44
N LYS A 90 -12.58 -17.83 9.57
CA LYS A 90 -11.26 -17.94 10.22
C LYS A 90 -10.23 -18.54 9.26
N GLY A 91 -10.57 -19.63 8.58
CA GLY A 91 -9.70 -20.24 7.56
C GLY A 91 -9.38 -19.27 6.43
N ALA A 92 -10.41 -18.67 5.82
CA ALA A 92 -10.24 -17.76 4.70
C ALA A 92 -9.42 -16.51 5.05
N VAL A 93 -9.58 -15.95 6.25
CA VAL A 93 -8.80 -14.78 6.70
C VAL A 93 -7.33 -15.16 6.90
N LEU A 94 -7.02 -16.31 7.49
CA LEU A 94 -5.65 -16.77 7.68
C LEU A 94 -4.95 -17.10 6.35
N ASP A 95 -5.66 -17.77 5.45
CA ASP A 95 -5.15 -18.06 4.10
C ASP A 95 -4.88 -16.76 3.34
N LEU A 96 -5.81 -15.80 3.40
CA LEU A 96 -5.63 -14.49 2.76
C LEU A 96 -4.54 -13.67 3.40
N LEU A 97 -4.33 -13.72 4.71
CA LEU A 97 -3.23 -13.01 5.38
C LEU A 97 -1.86 -13.59 5.02
N THR A 98 -1.77 -14.92 4.89
CA THR A 98 -0.57 -15.61 4.42
C THR A 98 -0.21 -15.16 2.99
N ASP A 99 -1.21 -15.06 2.10
CA ASP A 99 -1.02 -14.58 0.72
C ASP A 99 -0.84 -13.05 0.62
N ALA A 100 -1.49 -12.29 1.50
CA ALA A 100 -1.46 -10.83 1.54
C ALA A 100 -0.16 -10.28 2.12
N TYR A 101 0.60 -11.08 2.89
CA TYR A 101 1.91 -10.70 3.44
C TYR A 101 2.82 -10.12 2.35
N GLN A 102 2.78 -10.69 1.14
CA GLN A 102 3.58 -10.23 0.00
C GLN A 102 3.11 -8.89 -0.59
N ARG A 103 1.81 -8.57 -0.46
CA ARG A 103 1.16 -7.42 -1.11
C ARG A 103 1.04 -6.20 -0.21
N ARG A 104 1.40 -6.31 1.07
CA ARG A 104 1.22 -5.28 2.11
C ARG A 104 -0.24 -4.86 2.28
N ASP A 105 -1.18 -5.75 1.97
CA ASP A 105 -2.61 -5.51 2.20
C ASP A 105 -2.92 -5.65 3.71
N GLU A 106 -3.94 -4.95 4.17
CA GLU A 106 -4.49 -5.02 5.53
C GLU A 106 -5.79 -5.83 5.51
N VAL A 107 -6.07 -6.52 6.61
CA VAL A 107 -7.33 -7.23 6.79
C VAL A 107 -8.04 -6.74 8.04
N ALA A 108 -9.36 -6.62 7.95
CA ALA A 108 -10.24 -6.32 9.07
C ALA A 108 -11.47 -7.24 9.03
N VAL A 109 -12.08 -7.45 10.20
CA VAL A 109 -13.28 -8.28 10.33
C VAL A 109 -14.30 -7.54 11.18
N VAL A 110 -15.52 -7.41 10.67
CA VAL A 110 -16.68 -6.88 11.37
C VAL A 110 -17.75 -7.96 11.41
N ALA A 111 -18.27 -8.26 12.59
CA ALA A 111 -19.49 -9.05 12.75
C ALA A 111 -20.68 -8.13 12.95
N PHE A 112 -21.83 -8.51 12.43
CA PHE A 112 -23.08 -7.81 12.73
C PHE A 112 -24.18 -8.80 13.14
N ARG A 113 -25.12 -8.33 13.96
CA ARG A 113 -26.31 -9.07 14.38
C ARG A 113 -27.44 -8.10 14.65
N GLY A 114 -28.56 -8.30 13.97
CA GLY A 114 -29.68 -7.35 14.04
C GLY A 114 -29.20 -5.97 13.61
N GLU A 115 -29.40 -4.95 14.45
CA GLU A 115 -28.96 -3.58 14.20
C GLU A 115 -27.56 -3.26 14.75
N GLY A 116 -26.91 -4.21 15.44
CA GLY A 116 -25.58 -4.03 16.03
C GLY A 116 -24.45 -4.55 15.14
N ALA A 117 -23.28 -3.91 15.22
CA ALA A 117 -22.04 -4.36 14.61
C ALA A 117 -20.86 -4.24 15.58
N GLU A 118 -19.96 -5.22 15.52
CA GLU A 118 -18.77 -5.32 16.37
C GLU A 118 -17.53 -5.50 15.49
N LEU A 119 -16.49 -4.70 15.76
CA LEU A 119 -15.19 -4.84 15.12
C LEU A 119 -14.41 -5.97 15.80
N LEU A 120 -14.33 -7.10 15.14
CA LEU A 120 -13.68 -8.31 15.63
C LEU A 120 -12.16 -8.31 15.40
N LEU A 121 -11.73 -7.69 14.29
CA LEU A 121 -10.33 -7.49 13.97
C LEU A 121 -10.17 -6.10 13.36
N ALA A 122 -9.47 -5.21 14.06
CA ALA A 122 -9.06 -3.94 13.49
C ALA A 122 -8.10 -4.16 12.29
N PRO A 123 -8.07 -3.23 11.31
CA PRO A 123 -7.15 -3.31 10.17
C PRO A 123 -5.72 -3.63 10.61
N THR A 124 -5.22 -4.79 10.18
CA THR A 124 -3.88 -5.27 10.55
C THR A 124 -3.18 -5.95 9.38
N ARG A 125 -1.85 -5.90 9.40
CA ARG A 125 -0.94 -6.67 8.53
C ARG A 125 -0.23 -7.79 9.27
N SER A 126 -0.33 -7.81 10.61
CA SER A 126 0.30 -8.84 11.44
C SER A 126 -0.59 -10.07 11.45
N VAL A 127 -0.02 -11.16 10.94
CA VAL A 127 -0.62 -12.49 10.96
C VAL A 127 -0.85 -12.91 12.41
N GLU A 128 0.11 -12.65 13.30
CA GLU A 128 0.04 -13.03 14.71
C GLU A 128 -1.11 -12.33 15.44
N ARG A 129 -1.29 -11.02 15.20
CA ARG A 129 -2.41 -10.25 15.80
C ARG A 129 -3.76 -10.71 15.26
N ALA A 130 -3.83 -11.01 13.97
CA ALA A 130 -5.04 -11.54 13.37
C ALA A 130 -5.37 -12.94 13.89
N GLU A 131 -4.40 -13.84 13.98
CA GLU A 131 -4.58 -15.17 14.57
C GLU A 131 -5.08 -15.10 16.01
N ALA A 132 -4.47 -14.24 16.83
CA ALA A 132 -4.87 -14.06 18.23
C ALA A 132 -6.34 -13.59 18.32
N ALA A 133 -6.70 -12.53 17.58
CA ALA A 133 -8.05 -12.01 17.55
C ALA A 133 -9.06 -13.04 17.02
N LEU A 134 -8.73 -13.76 15.94
CA LEU A 134 -9.59 -14.77 15.34
C LEU A 134 -9.78 -16.00 16.24
N ARG A 135 -8.79 -16.38 17.04
CA ARG A 135 -8.91 -17.47 18.02
C ARG A 135 -9.94 -17.15 19.10
N GLU A 136 -9.96 -15.90 19.57
CA GLU A 136 -10.89 -15.43 20.60
C GLU A 136 -12.34 -15.30 20.10
N LEU A 137 -12.57 -15.34 18.79
CA LEU A 137 -13.92 -15.25 18.26
C LEU A 137 -14.77 -16.47 18.64
N PRO A 138 -15.97 -16.23 19.19
CA PRO A 138 -16.87 -17.31 19.58
C PRO A 138 -17.29 -18.09 18.34
N THR A 139 -16.95 -19.38 18.29
CA THR A 139 -17.42 -20.32 17.26
C THR A 139 -18.84 -20.81 17.54
N GLY A 140 -19.40 -20.54 18.71
CA GLY A 140 -20.74 -21.00 19.11
C GLY A 140 -20.68 -22.27 19.95
N GLY A 141 -21.49 -22.29 21.02
CA GLY A 141 -21.66 -23.42 21.93
C GLY A 141 -21.05 -23.27 23.33
N ARG A 142 -21.31 -22.17 24.05
CA ARG A 142 -21.39 -22.23 25.53
C ARG A 142 -22.78 -21.82 25.96
N THR A 143 -23.64 -22.83 26.08
CA THR A 143 -24.62 -22.89 27.17
C THR A 143 -24.18 -24.10 28.00
N PRO A 144 -24.09 -23.99 29.35
CA PRO A 144 -23.62 -25.08 30.21
C PRO A 144 -24.53 -26.31 30.14
#